data_AF-A0AB34BH59-F1
#
_entry.id   AF-A0AB34BH59-F1
#
_cell.length_a   1.000
_cell.length_b   1.000
_cell.length_c   1.000
_cell.angle_alpha   90.00
_cell.angle_beta   90.00
_cell.angle_gamma   90.00
#
_symmetry.space_group_name_H-M   'P 1'
#
loop_
_entity.id
_entity.type
_entity.pdbx_description
1 polymer ?
#
loop_
_entity_poly.entity_id
_entity_poly.type
_entity_poly.pdbx_seq_one_letter_code
_entity_poly.pdbx_strand_id
1 'polypeptide(L)' 'TYFTTSLYDMTEEISCDYSELDSFVIFICMEGSCKMRDNEGNELTVSAGESILLPATTQDITITPEGGNVKLLETYV' A
#
# COMPACT_ATOMS: atom_id res chain seq x y z
N THR A 1 4.03 -19.81 8.51
CA THR A 1 3.13 -19.03 7.65
C THR A 1 3.89 -18.70 6.38
N TYR A 2 3.28 -18.83 5.20
CA TYR A 2 4.01 -18.62 3.92
C TYR A 2 3.97 -17.16 3.46
N PHE A 3 2.89 -16.45 3.78
CA PHE A 3 2.69 -15.01 3.60
C PHE A 3 1.41 -14.62 4.33
N THR A 4 1.30 -13.36 4.74
CA THR A 4 0.09 -12.75 5.27
C THR A 4 -0.49 -11.84 4.19
N THR A 5 -1.80 -11.94 3.95
CA THR A 5 -2.52 -11.09 2.99
C THR A 5 -3.67 -10.38 3.69
N SER A 6 -3.71 -9.05 3.57
CA SER A 6 -4.75 -8.19 4.13
C SER A 6 -5.50 -7.49 3.00
N LEU A 7 -6.82 -7.32 3.15
CA LEU A 7 -7.62 -6.50 2.25
C LEU A 7 -7.91 -5.16 2.93
N TYR A 8 -7.54 -4.07 2.26
CA TYR A 8 -7.95 -2.72 2.58
C TYR A 8 -9.13 -2.34 1.70
N ASP A 9 -10.20 -1.87 2.32
CA ASP A 9 -11.36 -1.27 1.66
C ASP A 9 -11.60 0.07 2.33
N MET A 10 -11.22 1.16 1.64
CA MET A 10 -11.08 2.46 2.28
C MET A 10 -11.51 3.62 1.38
N THR A 11 -12.04 4.66 2.01
CA THR A 11 -12.46 5.92 1.39
C THR A 11 -11.74 7.13 1.96
N GLU A 12 -10.93 6.92 2.98
CA GLU A 12 -10.17 7.95 3.69
C GLU A 12 -8.69 7.58 3.68
N GLU A 13 -7.84 8.57 3.96
CA GLU A 13 -6.40 8.38 4.06
C GLU A 13 -6.04 7.46 5.23
N ILE A 14 -5.09 6.57 4.99
CA ILE A 14 -4.50 5.73 6.04
C ILE A 14 -2.97 5.82 6.01
N SER A 15 -2.36 5.59 7.16
CA SER A 15 -0.91 5.40 7.27
C SER A 15 -0.61 4.00 7.80
N CYS A 16 0.35 3.34 7.16
CA CYS A 16 0.83 2.01 7.52
C CYS A 16 2.28 2.12 8.01
N ASP A 17 2.52 1.63 9.23
CA ASP A 17 3.85 1.55 9.84
C ASP A 17 4.42 0.15 9.60
N TYR A 18 5.56 0.10 8.92
CA TYR A 18 6.34 -1.10 8.59
C TYR A 18 7.72 -1.08 9.25
N SER A 19 7.93 -0.22 10.25
CA SER A 19 9.23 -0.06 10.91
C SER A 19 9.73 -1.34 11.59
N GLU A 20 8.80 -2.20 12.03
CA GLU A 20 9.09 -3.50 12.64
C GLU A 20 9.12 -4.67 11.62
N LEU A 21 8.83 -4.41 10.34
CA LEU A 21 8.78 -5.42 9.27
C LEU A 21 10.10 -5.48 8.49
N ASP A 22 10.89 -6.55 8.67
CA ASP A 22 12.14 -6.80 7.92
C ASP A 22 11.87 -7.61 6.64
N SER A 23 10.88 -7.19 5.86
CA SER A 23 10.39 -7.91 4.68
C SER A 23 9.84 -6.93 3.64
N PHE A 24 9.66 -7.39 2.41
CA PHE A 24 9.02 -6.58 1.37
C PHE A 24 7.49 -6.66 1.49
N VAL A 25 6.83 -5.58 1.14
CA VAL A 25 5.36 -5.50 1.08
C VAL A 25 4.93 -5.34 -0.37
N ILE A 26 3.94 -6.12 -0.80
CA ILE A 26 3.32 -5.99 -2.11
C ILE A 26 1.93 -5.42 -1.93
N PHE A 27 1.63 -4.33 -2.62
CA PHE A 27 0.27 -3.83 -2.74
C PHE A 27 -0.26 -4.07 -4.14
N ILE A 28 -1.52 -4.52 -4.24
CA ILE A 28 -2.23 -4.72 -5.50
C ILE A 28 -3.52 -3.90 -5.43
N CYS A 29 -3.69 -2.94 -6.33
CA CYS A 29 -4.91 -2.14 -6.42
C CYS A 29 -5.96 -2.92 -7.20
N MET A 30 -7.05 -3.28 -6.52
CA MET A 30 -8.13 -4.10 -7.04
C MET A 30 -9.28 -3.25 -7.61
N GLU A 31 -9.48 -2.05 -7.06
CA GLU A 31 -10.56 -1.15 -7.44
C GLU A 31 -10.16 0.31 -7.11
N GLY A 32 -10.59 1.25 -7.95
CA GLY A 32 -10.31 2.67 -7.75
C GLY A 32 -8.89 3.07 -8.09
N SER A 33 -8.43 4.14 -7.46
CA SER A 33 -7.06 4.66 -7.54
C SER A 33 -6.67 5.27 -6.20
N CYS A 34 -5.39 5.23 -5.88
CA CYS A 34 -4.85 5.90 -4.70
C CYS A 34 -3.46 6.45 -4.98
N LYS A 35 -3.14 7.54 -4.29
CA LYS A 35 -1.78 8.03 -4.19
C LYS A 35 -1.12 7.38 -2.98
N MET A 36 0.09 6.88 -3.17
CA MET A 36 0.95 6.32 -2.13
C MET A 36 2.17 7.20 -1.97
N ARG A 37 2.52 7.49 -0.72
CA ARG A 37 3.68 8.29 -0.35
C ARG A 37 4.53 7.56 0.68
N ASP A 38 5.84 7.53 0.46
CA ASP A 38 6.78 6.95 1.41
C ASP A 38 7.43 7.96 2.35
N ASN A 39 8.17 7.43 3.33
CA ASN A 39 8.92 8.20 4.31
C ASN A 39 10.07 9.03 3.72
N GLU A 40 10.50 8.76 2.48
CA GLU A 40 11.50 9.55 1.75
C GLU A 40 10.86 10.69 0.94
N GLY A 41 9.52 10.75 0.92
CA GLY A 41 8.74 11.76 0.20
C GLY A 41 8.48 11.40 -1.26
N ASN A 42 8.82 10.19 -1.70
CA ASN A 42 8.45 9.71 -3.03
C ASN A 42 6.94 9.50 -3.10
N GLU A 43 6.33 9.90 -4.21
CA GLU A 43 4.90 9.77 -4.45
C GLU A 43 4.67 8.99 -5.74
N LEU A 44 3.69 8.10 -5.69
CA LEU A 44 3.24 7.33 -6.85
C LEU A 44 1.72 7.19 -6.81
N THR A 45 1.08 7.17 -7.98
CA THR A 45 -0.34 6.86 -8.09
C THR A 45 -0.49 5.44 -8.58
N VAL A 46 -1.35 4.66 -7.92
CA VAL A 46 -1.69 3.27 -8.28
C VAL A 46 -3.16 3.21 -8.65
N SER A 47 -3.46 2.67 -9.82
CA SER A 47 -4.82 2.44 -10.31
C SER A 47 -5.16 0.95 -10.31
N ALA A 48 -6.45 0.65 -10.38
CA ALA A 48 -6.93 -0.73 -10.43
C ALA A 48 -6.22 -1.56 -11.53
N GLY A 49 -5.71 -2.73 -11.14
CA GLY A 49 -4.91 -3.62 -11.98
C GLY A 49 -3.40 -3.43 -11.87
N GLU A 50 -2.93 -2.39 -11.17
CA GLU A 50 -1.51 -2.15 -10.91
C GLU A 50 -1.07 -2.75 -9.57
N SER A 51 0.22 -3.12 -9.51
CA SER A 51 0.85 -3.65 -8.31
C SER A 51 2.13 -2.89 -8.02
N ILE A 52 2.41 -2.62 -6.75
CA ILE A 52 3.65 -2.02 -6.30
C ILE A 52 4.38 -2.96 -5.33
N LEU A 53 5.70 -2.87 -5.33
CA LEU A 53 6.57 -3.57 -4.39
C LEU A 53 7.33 -2.54 -3.58
N LEU A 54 7.16 -2.61 -2.27
CA LEU A 54 7.86 -1.79 -1.30
C LEU A 54 9.05 -2.58 -0.74
N PRO A 55 10.27 -2.04 -0.81
CA PRO A 55 11.42 -2.68 -0.18
C PRO A 55 11.31 -2.63 1.35
N ALA A 56 12.02 -3.54 2.03
CA ALA A 56 12.10 -3.56 3.50
C ALA A 56 12.73 -2.28 4.12
N THR A 57 13.27 -1.38 3.29
CA THR A 57 13.79 -0.07 3.74
C THR A 57 12.68 0.97 3.91
N THR A 58 11.48 0.74 3.36
CA THR A 58 10.33 1.62 3.51
C THR A 58 9.72 1.40 4.89
N GLN A 59 9.75 2.44 5.73
CA GLN A 59 9.27 2.36 7.11
C GLN A 59 7.81 2.78 7.24
N ASP A 60 7.38 3.75 6.44
CA ASP A 60 6.04 4.28 6.49
C ASP A 60 5.51 4.49 5.08
N ILE A 61 4.23 4.15 4.90
CA ILE A 61 3.46 4.50 3.70
C ILE A 61 2.18 5.20 4.11
N THR A 62 1.92 6.35 3.50
CA THR A 62 0.60 6.99 3.52
C THR A 62 -0.12 6.68 2.21
N ILE A 63 -1.37 6.23 2.32
CA ILE A 63 -2.22 5.89 1.18
C ILE A 63 -3.45 6.77 1.21
N THR A 64 -3.62 7.57 0.16
CA THR A 64 -4.71 8.53 0.01
C THR A 64 -5.57 8.11 -1.19
N PRO A 65 -6.82 7.69 -0.99
CA PRO A 65 -7.73 7.35 -2.10
C PRO A 65 -7.97 8.55 -3.02
N GLU A 66 -7.95 8.32 -4.33
CA GLU A 66 -8.25 9.33 -5.35
C GLU A 66 -9.61 9.04 -6.00
N GLY A 67 -10.53 10.00 -5.89
CA GLY A 67 -11.80 9.96 -6.62
C GLY A 67 -12.85 8.99 -6.06
N GLY A 68 -12.64 8.40 -4.88
CA GLY A 68 -13.65 7.57 -4.21
C GLY A 68 -13.07 6.44 -3.35
N ASN A 69 -13.80 5.33 -3.30
CA ASN A 69 -13.35 4.11 -2.63
C ASN A 69 -12.21 3.45 -3.42
N VAL A 70 -11.23 2.92 -2.69
CA VAL A 70 -10.14 2.13 -3.23
C VAL A 70 -10.06 0.80 -2.48
N LYS A 71 -9.73 -0.27 -3.19
CA LYS A 71 -9.44 -1.58 -2.61
C LYS A 71 -8.03 -2.00 -2.91
N LEU A 72 -7.28 -2.36 -1.86
CA LEU A 72 -5.89 -2.79 -1.97
C LEU A 72 -5.72 -4.14 -1.28
N LEU A 73 -5.01 -5.05 -1.94
CA LEU A 73 -4.46 -6.24 -1.28
C LEU A 73 -3.03 -5.94 -0.87
N GLU A 74 -2.78 -6.01 0.43
CA GLU A 74 -1.44 -6.00 1.01
C GLU A 74 -0.99 -7.44 1.19
N THR A 75 0.26 -7.75 0.84
CA THR A 75 0.86 -9.05 1.12
C THR A 75 2.33 -8.93 1.52
N TYR A 76 2.72 -9.61 2.59
CA TYR A 76 4.10 -9.66 3.10
C TYR A 76 4.42 -11.04 3.68
N VAL A 77 5.70 -11.33 3.88
CA VAL A 77 6.22 -12.58 4.46
C VAL A 77 6.75 -12.35 5.86
#